data_AF-A0A3M2I209-F1
#
_entry.id   AF-A0A3M2I209-F1
#
_cell.length_a   1.000
_cell.length_b   1.000
_cell.length_c   1.000
_cell.angle_alpha   90.00
_cell.angle_beta   90.00
_cell.angle_gamma   90.00
#
_symmetry.space_group_name_H-M   'P 1'
#
loop_
_entity.id
_entity.type
_entity.pdbx_description
1 polymer ?
#
loop_
_entity_poly.entity_id
_entity_poly.type
_entity_poly.pdbx_seq_one_letter_code
_entity_poly.pdbx_strand_id
1 'polypeptide(L)'
;MPIDYRERTEDQYRQRASVMIQNFEGYRAVPYDARDDMATIGYGYPFNRDNNVELWDRAGVQLSQAERQQLAAIDRAPAGQRTALRLAFNVRITRDEASSLLENASISRYEGHATNLNMPFSDERAVVVSLTYNRGAGRMVTHMQGFNDAIRDGDRVKAWYQQ
;
A
#
# COMPACT_ATOMS: atom_id res chain seq x y z
N MET A 1 11.06 -12.45 26.60
CA MET A 1 10.41 -13.62 25.96
C MET A 1 10.05 -13.20 24.55
N PRO A 2 10.19 -14.06 23.52
CA PRO A 2 9.75 -13.71 22.18
C PRO A 2 8.27 -13.35 22.17
N ILE A 3 7.89 -12.37 21.35
CA ILE A 3 6.48 -11.98 21.17
C ILE A 3 5.73 -13.14 20.53
N ASP A 4 4.62 -13.55 21.12
CA ASP A 4 3.68 -14.49 20.51
C ASP A 4 2.77 -13.75 19.53
N TYR A 5 2.82 -14.16 18.26
CA TYR A 5 2.07 -13.55 17.17
C TYR A 5 0.87 -14.42 16.83
N ARG A 6 -0.28 -13.77 16.61
CA ARG A 6 -1.41 -14.47 16.00
C ARG A 6 -1.17 -14.62 14.51
N GLU A 7 -0.51 -15.72 14.15
CA GLU A 7 -0.19 -16.00 12.75
C GLU A 7 -1.43 -16.16 11.87
N ARG A 8 -1.28 -15.76 10.62
CA ARG A 8 -2.32 -15.71 9.58
C ARG A 8 -1.79 -16.34 8.31
N THR A 9 -2.69 -16.82 7.46
CA THR A 9 -2.31 -17.05 6.07
C THR A 9 -2.00 -15.70 5.40
N GLU A 10 -1.23 -15.73 4.32
CA GLU A 10 -0.86 -14.53 3.57
C GLU A 10 -2.10 -13.74 3.12
N ASP A 11 -3.14 -14.44 2.61
CA ASP A 11 -4.39 -13.82 2.17
C ASP A 11 -5.17 -13.16 3.31
N GLN A 12 -5.25 -13.84 4.47
CA GLN A 12 -5.88 -13.26 5.66
C GLN A 12 -5.15 -12.01 6.15
N TYR A 13 -3.82 -12.04 6.10
CA TYR A 13 -2.99 -10.90 6.44
C TYR A 13 -3.21 -9.73 5.46
N ARG A 14 -3.18 -9.98 4.14
CA ARG A 14 -3.44 -8.95 3.11
C ARG A 14 -4.81 -8.31 3.30
N GLN A 15 -5.84 -9.12 3.49
CA GLN A 15 -7.20 -8.63 3.74
C GLN A 15 -7.26 -7.76 5.02
N ARG A 16 -6.59 -8.17 6.10
CA ARG A 16 -6.53 -7.39 7.34
C ARG A 16 -5.83 -6.04 7.15
N ALA A 17 -4.66 -6.04 6.52
CA ALA A 17 -3.91 -4.82 6.22
C ALA A 17 -4.72 -3.88 5.31
N SER A 18 -5.39 -4.42 4.30
CA SER A 18 -6.30 -3.69 3.40
C SER A 18 -7.41 -2.99 4.19
N VAL A 19 -8.17 -3.73 5.01
CA VAL A 19 -9.25 -3.15 5.84
C VAL A 19 -8.74 -2.05 6.76
N MET A 20 -7.56 -2.23 7.38
CA MET A 20 -6.97 -1.20 8.24
C MET A 20 -6.64 0.07 7.47
N ILE A 21 -6.00 -0.05 6.29
CA ILE A 21 -5.66 1.11 5.44
C ILE A 21 -6.94 1.82 4.97
N GLN A 22 -7.95 1.07 4.53
CA GLN A 22 -9.23 1.62 4.07
C GLN A 22 -9.96 2.43 5.15
N ASN A 23 -9.77 2.13 6.44
CA ASN A 23 -10.38 2.89 7.52
C ASN A 23 -9.80 4.30 7.68
N PHE A 24 -8.57 4.54 7.20
CA PHE A 24 -7.91 5.85 7.25
C PHE A 24 -7.92 6.57 5.89
N GLU A 25 -8.00 5.82 4.80
CA GLU A 25 -7.94 6.35 3.43
C GLU A 25 -9.33 6.62 2.83
N GLY A 26 -9.47 7.78 2.19
CA GLY A 26 -10.68 8.12 1.46
C GLY A 26 -10.73 7.46 0.09
N TYR A 27 -11.84 6.79 -0.24
CA TYR A 27 -12.05 6.19 -1.56
C TYR A 27 -12.25 7.25 -2.67
N ARG A 28 -11.50 7.11 -3.77
CA ARG A 28 -11.65 7.92 -5.01
C ARG A 28 -11.82 7.02 -6.23
N ALA A 29 -12.97 7.11 -6.89
CA ALA A 29 -13.30 6.26 -8.04
C ALA A 29 -12.52 6.60 -9.33
N VAL A 30 -11.93 7.80 -9.42
CA VAL A 30 -11.21 8.31 -10.60
C VAL A 30 -9.83 8.81 -10.18
N PRO A 31 -8.85 8.88 -11.11
CA PRO A 31 -7.54 9.46 -10.81
C PRO A 31 -7.66 10.88 -10.27
N TYR A 32 -6.84 11.19 -9.27
CA TYR A 32 -6.76 12.52 -8.67
C TYR A 32 -5.30 12.89 -8.38
N ASP A 33 -5.06 14.20 -8.33
CA ASP A 33 -3.75 14.75 -7.98
C ASP A 33 -3.53 14.63 -6.47
N ALA A 34 -2.53 13.85 -6.08
CA ALA A 34 -2.10 13.67 -4.70
C ALA A 34 -0.95 14.61 -4.31
N ARG A 35 -0.60 15.57 -5.17
CA ARG A 35 0.56 16.47 -5.09
C ARG A 35 1.89 15.72 -5.28
N ASP A 36 3.01 16.44 -5.24
CA ASP A 36 4.36 15.89 -5.37
C ASP A 36 4.56 15.00 -6.62
N ASP A 37 4.03 15.45 -7.76
CA ASP A 37 4.06 14.74 -9.05
C ASP A 37 3.43 13.33 -9.02
N MET A 38 2.50 13.13 -8.09
CA MET A 38 1.82 11.87 -7.88
C MET A 38 0.34 11.98 -8.23
N ALA A 39 -0.11 11.10 -9.11
CA ALA A 39 -1.53 10.84 -9.31
C ALA A 39 -1.87 9.49 -8.69
N THR A 40 -3.02 9.43 -8.04
CA THR A 40 -3.50 8.24 -7.32
C THR A 40 -4.95 7.92 -7.63
N ILE A 41 -5.38 6.69 -7.34
CA ILE A 41 -6.78 6.25 -7.47
C ILE A 41 -7.14 5.28 -6.34
N GLY A 42 -8.43 5.07 -6.08
CA GLY A 42 -8.93 4.09 -5.12
C GLY A 42 -8.63 4.52 -3.69
N TYR A 43 -7.99 3.64 -2.93
CA TYR A 43 -7.51 3.90 -1.57
C TYR A 43 -6.08 4.41 -1.53
N GLY A 44 -5.64 5.13 -2.58
CA GLY A 44 -4.30 5.72 -2.67
C GLY A 44 -3.30 4.90 -3.48
N TYR A 45 -3.76 4.05 -4.41
CA TYR A 45 -2.88 3.39 -5.39
C TYR A 45 -2.18 4.48 -6.22
N PRO A 46 -0.83 4.58 -6.21
CA PRO A 46 -0.14 5.56 -6.99
C PRO A 46 0.24 5.00 -8.37
N PHE A 47 0.04 5.81 -9.42
CA PHE A 47 0.45 5.48 -10.79
C PHE A 47 1.96 5.69 -11.02
N ASN A 48 2.74 6.02 -9.98
CA ASN A 48 4.20 6.19 -10.05
C ASN A 48 4.96 4.86 -10.08
N ARG A 49 4.55 4.03 -11.03
CA ARG A 49 5.07 2.70 -11.31
C ARG A 49 5.33 2.61 -12.81
N ASP A 50 6.13 1.63 -13.20
CA ASP A 50 6.53 1.34 -14.58
C ASP A 50 5.90 0.03 -15.10
N ASN A 51 5.08 -0.63 -14.29
CA ASN A 51 4.37 -1.86 -14.61
C ASN A 51 2.88 -1.82 -14.19
N ASN A 52 2.21 -0.67 -14.34
CA ASN A 52 0.81 -0.52 -13.92
C ASN A 52 -0.11 -1.55 -14.59
N VAL A 53 0.09 -1.88 -15.88
CA VAL A 53 -0.73 -2.90 -16.57
C VAL A 53 -0.68 -4.26 -15.86
N GLU A 54 0.53 -4.73 -15.54
CA GLU A 54 0.73 -6.02 -14.84
C GLU A 54 0.07 -6.01 -13.45
N LEU A 55 0.20 -4.90 -12.73
CA LEU A 55 -0.36 -4.76 -11.39
C LEU A 55 -1.88 -4.73 -11.38
N TRP A 56 -2.50 -4.09 -12.37
CA TRP A 56 -3.95 -4.06 -12.52
C TRP A 56 -4.50 -5.41 -12.95
N ASP A 57 -3.79 -6.14 -13.82
CA ASP A 57 -4.11 -7.52 -14.19
C ASP A 57 -4.04 -8.46 -12.99
N ARG A 58 -3.00 -8.34 -12.17
CA ARG A 58 -2.85 -9.10 -10.92
C ARG A 58 -3.96 -8.81 -9.92
N ALA A 59 -4.45 -7.57 -9.88
CA ALA A 59 -5.59 -7.17 -9.09
C ALA A 59 -6.94 -7.59 -9.72
N GLY A 60 -6.94 -8.24 -10.88
CA GLY A 60 -8.16 -8.70 -11.55
C GLY A 60 -9.06 -7.57 -12.06
N VAL A 61 -8.56 -6.33 -12.13
CA VAL A 61 -9.32 -5.17 -12.60
C VAL A 61 -9.45 -5.27 -14.12
N GLN A 62 -10.70 -5.33 -14.61
CA GLN A 62 -10.97 -5.53 -16.02
C GLN A 62 -10.86 -4.21 -16.77
N LEU A 63 -9.73 -4.01 -17.44
CA LEU A 63 -9.49 -2.86 -18.30
C LEU A 63 -9.88 -3.16 -19.74
N SER A 64 -10.55 -2.20 -20.38
CA SER A 64 -10.71 -2.19 -21.83
C SER A 64 -9.36 -2.07 -22.54
N GLN A 65 -9.32 -2.41 -23.83
CA GLN A 65 -8.10 -2.30 -24.62
C GLN A 65 -7.56 -0.85 -24.66
N ALA A 66 -8.45 0.15 -24.73
CA ALA A 66 -8.06 1.55 -24.72
C ALA A 66 -7.46 1.96 -23.38
N GLU A 67 -8.03 1.52 -22.25
CA GLU A 67 -7.49 1.81 -20.92
C GLU A 67 -6.14 1.13 -20.69
N ARG A 68 -5.97 -0.12 -21.15
CA ARG A 68 -4.68 -0.82 -21.12
C ARG A 68 -3.61 -0.06 -21.92
N GLN A 69 -3.96 0.47 -23.08
CA GLN A 69 -3.05 1.28 -23.89
C GLN A 69 -2.67 2.58 -23.18
N GLN A 70 -3.62 3.23 -22.50
CA GLN A 70 -3.34 4.43 -21.71
C GLN A 70 -2.42 4.14 -20.51
N LEU A 71 -2.64 3.05 -19.77
CA LEU A 71 -1.72 2.63 -18.70
C LEU A 71 -0.33 2.31 -19.23
N ALA A 72 -0.22 1.58 -20.34
CA ALA A 72 1.07 1.28 -20.96
C ALA A 72 1.78 2.55 -21.45
N ALA A 73 1.03 3.57 -21.89
CA ALA A 73 1.59 4.87 -22.25
C ALA A 73 2.10 5.64 -21.02
N ILE A 74 1.37 5.60 -19.90
CA ILE A 74 1.81 6.15 -18.61
C ILE A 74 3.11 5.48 -18.14
N ASP A 75 3.18 4.15 -18.21
CA ASP A 75 4.34 3.35 -17.83
C ASP A 75 5.59 3.76 -18.64
N ARG A 76 5.43 4.07 -19.93
CA ARG A 76 6.55 4.42 -20.82
C ARG A 76 6.89 5.92 -20.86
N ALA A 77 6.02 6.78 -20.34
CA ALA A 77 6.20 8.22 -20.46
C ALA A 77 7.43 8.73 -19.67
N PRO A 78 8.15 9.75 -20.17
CA PRO A 78 9.19 10.43 -19.39
C PRO A 78 8.62 11.10 -18.13
N ALA A 79 9.46 11.29 -17.10
CA ALA A 79 9.05 11.84 -15.80
C ALA A 79 8.21 13.13 -15.91
N GLY A 80 8.64 14.08 -16.76
CA GLY A 80 7.95 15.37 -16.94
C GLY A 80 6.59 15.31 -17.64
N GLN A 81 6.17 14.16 -18.19
CA GLN A 81 4.88 13.99 -18.88
C GLN A 81 3.95 13.02 -18.13
N ARG A 82 4.48 12.23 -17.19
CA ARG A 82 3.75 11.18 -16.49
C ARG A 82 2.57 11.72 -15.69
N THR A 83 2.73 12.79 -14.92
CA THR A 83 1.64 13.34 -14.08
C THR A 83 0.42 13.73 -14.90
N ALA A 84 0.62 14.47 -15.99
CA ALA A 84 -0.47 14.88 -16.88
C ALA A 84 -1.19 13.68 -17.51
N LEU A 85 -0.43 12.67 -18.00
CA LEU A 85 -1.01 11.46 -18.57
C LEU A 85 -1.81 10.64 -17.55
N ARG A 86 -1.34 10.57 -16.30
CA ARG A 86 -2.04 9.86 -15.22
C ARG A 86 -3.35 10.54 -14.85
N LEU A 87 -3.37 11.88 -14.79
CA LEU A 87 -4.59 12.63 -14.52
C LEU A 87 -5.60 12.58 -15.68
N ALA A 88 -5.11 12.41 -16.91
CA ALA A 88 -5.94 12.20 -18.10
C ALA A 88 -6.45 10.76 -18.26
N PHE A 89 -6.02 9.82 -17.41
CA PHE A 89 -6.48 8.43 -17.48
C PHE A 89 -7.96 8.36 -17.10
N ASN A 90 -8.83 8.12 -18.08
CA ASN A 90 -10.28 8.24 -17.89
C ASN A 90 -10.93 6.95 -17.37
N VAL A 91 -10.25 6.24 -16.47
CA VAL A 91 -10.78 5.04 -15.82
C VAL A 91 -11.69 5.42 -14.66
N ARG A 92 -12.70 4.59 -14.41
CA ARG A 92 -13.48 4.63 -13.17
C ARG A 92 -13.52 3.25 -12.56
N ILE A 93 -12.99 3.11 -11.35
CA ILE A 93 -13.00 1.86 -10.61
C ILE A 93 -14.11 1.85 -9.56
N THR A 94 -14.46 0.65 -9.09
CA THR A 94 -15.34 0.36 -7.96
C THR A 94 -14.54 0.28 -6.64
N ARG A 95 -15.25 0.20 -5.50
CA ARG A 95 -14.60 -0.04 -4.20
C ARG A 95 -13.93 -1.41 -4.13
N ASP A 96 -14.50 -2.41 -4.79
CA ASP A 96 -13.96 -3.77 -4.79
C ASP A 96 -12.69 -3.84 -5.63
N GLU A 97 -12.68 -3.20 -6.80
CA GLU A 97 -11.46 -3.05 -7.62
C GLU A 97 -10.38 -2.23 -6.90
N ALA A 98 -10.76 -1.17 -6.19
CA ALA A 98 -9.83 -0.40 -5.36
C ALA A 98 -9.25 -1.23 -4.20
N SER A 99 -10.07 -2.06 -3.55
CA SER A 99 -9.63 -2.99 -2.51
C SER A 99 -8.67 -4.03 -3.08
N SER A 100 -8.98 -4.57 -4.27
CA SER A 100 -8.12 -5.54 -4.94
C SER A 100 -6.79 -4.93 -5.37
N LEU A 101 -6.77 -3.69 -5.88
CA LEU A 101 -5.53 -2.95 -6.17
C LEU A 101 -4.68 -2.70 -4.92
N LEU A 102 -5.32 -2.51 -3.77
CA LEU A 102 -4.62 -2.37 -2.50
C LEU A 102 -3.99 -3.72 -2.10
N GLU A 103 -4.81 -4.77 -2.04
CA GLU A 103 -4.44 -6.11 -1.58
C GLU A 103 -3.37 -6.77 -2.45
N ASN A 104 -3.58 -6.75 -3.76
CA ASN A 104 -2.83 -7.57 -4.70
C ASN A 104 -1.69 -6.80 -5.38
N ALA A 105 -1.73 -5.47 -5.37
CA ALA A 105 -0.73 -4.64 -6.04
C ALA A 105 0.00 -3.65 -5.13
N SER A 106 -0.50 -3.29 -3.95
CA SER A 106 0.08 -2.16 -3.19
C SER A 106 0.71 -2.55 -1.86
N ILE A 107 0.09 -3.44 -1.09
CA ILE A 107 0.52 -3.79 0.28
C ILE A 107 2.01 -4.16 0.36
N SER A 108 2.49 -4.99 -0.57
CA SER A 108 3.88 -5.50 -0.56
C SER A 108 4.95 -4.40 -0.54
N ARG A 109 4.66 -3.21 -1.10
CA ARG A 109 5.60 -2.06 -1.10
C ARG A 109 5.83 -1.47 0.29
N TYR A 110 4.93 -1.72 1.22
CA TYR A 110 4.95 -1.15 2.57
C TYR A 110 5.39 -2.17 3.63
N GLU A 111 5.80 -3.36 3.21
CA GLU A 111 6.17 -4.46 4.10
C GLU A 111 7.61 -4.45 4.58
N GLY A 112 8.48 -3.65 3.95
CA GLY A 112 9.92 -3.68 4.22
C GLY A 112 10.24 -3.51 5.71
N HIS A 113 9.54 -2.60 6.39
CA HIS A 113 9.77 -2.37 7.82
C HIS A 113 9.39 -3.56 8.69
N ALA A 114 8.19 -4.13 8.49
CA ALA A 114 7.76 -5.30 9.25
C ALA A 114 8.58 -6.55 8.93
N THR A 115 9.08 -6.65 7.69
CA THR A 115 10.02 -7.70 7.26
C THR A 115 11.36 -7.57 7.99
N ASN A 116 11.90 -6.36 8.12
CA ASN A 116 13.14 -6.11 8.87
C ASN A 116 13.01 -6.40 10.37
N LEU A 117 11.79 -6.38 10.91
CA LEU A 117 11.47 -6.78 12.28
C LEU A 117 11.16 -8.28 12.41
N ASN A 118 11.32 -9.07 11.33
CA ASN A 118 11.02 -10.50 11.28
C ASN A 118 9.59 -10.85 11.74
N MET A 119 8.64 -9.95 11.52
CA MET A 119 7.25 -10.20 11.91
C MET A 119 6.61 -11.20 10.92
N PRO A 120 6.06 -12.34 11.39
CA PRO A 120 5.32 -13.24 10.52
C PRO A 120 4.02 -12.58 10.03
N PHE A 121 3.35 -13.19 9.04
CA PHE A 121 2.00 -12.78 8.67
C PHE A 121 1.09 -12.86 9.89
N SER A 122 0.64 -11.71 10.38
CA SER A 122 -0.04 -11.56 11.67
C SER A 122 -0.88 -10.27 11.68
N ASP A 123 -1.78 -10.15 12.65
CA ASP A 123 -2.56 -8.92 12.83
C ASP A 123 -1.63 -7.73 13.19
N GLU A 124 -0.56 -7.97 13.95
CA GLU A 124 0.44 -6.96 14.31
C GLU A 124 1.25 -6.51 13.08
N ARG A 125 1.63 -7.44 12.19
CA ARG A 125 2.26 -7.08 10.91
C ARG A 125 1.33 -6.21 10.08
N ALA A 126 0.03 -6.53 10.02
CA ALA A 126 -0.96 -5.72 9.30
C ALA A 126 -1.04 -4.28 9.84
N VAL A 127 -1.01 -4.09 11.18
CA VAL A 127 -0.97 -2.76 11.80
C VAL A 127 0.31 -2.00 11.44
N VAL A 128 1.48 -2.66 11.53
CA VAL A 128 2.76 -2.01 11.18
C VAL A 128 2.78 -1.60 9.71
N VAL A 129 2.23 -2.43 8.83
CA VAL A 129 2.14 -2.13 7.39
C VAL A 129 1.15 -1.00 7.12
N SER A 130 0.00 -0.95 7.79
CA SER A 130 -0.95 0.16 7.65
C SER A 130 -0.37 1.49 8.17
N LEU A 131 0.41 1.44 9.26
CA LEU A 131 1.15 2.61 9.75
C LEU A 131 2.23 3.06 8.76
N THR A 132 2.96 2.10 8.17
CA THR A 132 3.98 2.36 7.15
C THR A 132 3.36 2.97 5.89
N TYR A 133 2.18 2.51 5.48
CA TYR A 133 1.39 3.09 4.40
C TYR A 133 1.07 4.55 4.67
N ASN A 134 0.48 4.84 5.84
CA ASN A 134 0.01 6.19 6.17
C ASN A 134 1.15 7.19 6.43
N ARG A 135 2.25 6.76 7.06
CA ARG A 135 3.34 7.65 7.49
C ARG A 135 4.54 7.68 6.53
N GLY A 136 4.64 6.69 5.64
CA GLY A 136 5.80 6.44 4.79
C GLY A 136 6.94 5.71 5.53
N ALA A 137 7.66 4.87 4.79
CA ALA A 137 8.74 4.01 5.33
C ALA A 137 9.86 4.80 6.04
N GLY A 138 10.22 5.99 5.53
CA GLY A 138 11.26 6.82 6.15
C GLY A 138 10.92 7.28 7.57
N ARG A 139 9.64 7.58 7.85
CA ARG A 139 9.19 7.99 9.19
C ARG A 139 9.15 6.83 10.18
N MET A 140 8.86 5.62 9.71
CA MET A 140 8.93 4.40 10.55
C MET A 140 10.34 4.15 11.10
N VAL A 141 11.38 4.47 10.32
CA VAL A 141 12.77 4.31 10.75
C VAL A 141 13.18 5.43 11.72
N THR A 142 12.85 6.68 11.39
CA THR A 142 13.41 7.87 12.06
C THR A 142 12.61 8.34 13.29
N HIS A 143 11.31 8.04 13.38
CA HIS A 143 10.42 8.57 14.41
C HIS A 143 9.74 7.50 15.27
N MET A 144 10.00 6.21 15.01
CA MET A 144 9.43 5.09 15.78
C MET A 144 10.51 4.20 16.39
N GLN A 145 11.68 4.76 16.73
CA GLN A 145 12.80 3.98 17.26
C GLN A 145 12.44 3.22 18.54
N GLY A 146 11.76 3.86 19.50
CA GLY A 146 11.32 3.18 20.73
C GLY A 146 10.38 1.99 20.49
N PHE A 147 9.48 2.11 19.50
CA PHE A 147 8.65 0.98 19.05
C PHE A 147 9.51 -0.12 18.43
N ASN A 148 10.42 0.24 17.52
CA ASN A 148 11.28 -0.70 16.82
C ASN A 148 12.16 -1.51 17.78
N ASP A 149 12.75 -0.84 18.76
CA ASP A 149 13.60 -1.46 19.77
C ASP A 149 12.77 -2.38 20.68
N ALA A 150 11.58 -1.94 21.12
CA ALA A 150 10.68 -2.77 21.91
C ALA A 150 10.23 -4.04 21.16
N ILE A 151 9.95 -3.96 19.85
CA ILE A 151 9.63 -5.15 19.05
C ILE A 151 10.83 -6.10 18.96
N ARG A 152 12.05 -5.57 18.73
CA ARG A 152 13.28 -6.40 18.67
C ARG A 152 13.60 -7.07 20.00
N ASP A 153 13.38 -6.37 21.10
CA ASP A 153 13.61 -6.87 22.46
C ASP A 153 12.52 -7.87 22.93
N GLY A 154 11.46 -8.03 22.13
CA GLY A 154 10.33 -8.88 22.44
C GLY A 154 9.35 -8.29 23.47
N ASP A 155 9.42 -6.98 23.71
CA ASP A 155 8.60 -6.27 24.68
C ASP A 155 7.34 -5.68 24.02
N ARG A 156 6.32 -6.54 23.88
CA ARG A 156 5.01 -6.17 23.31
C ARG A 156 4.33 -5.04 24.10
N VAL A 157 4.49 -5.00 25.42
CA VAL A 157 3.85 -3.97 26.25
C VAL A 157 4.46 -2.61 25.97
N LYS A 158 5.79 -2.53 25.98
CA LYS A 158 6.51 -1.29 25.66
C LYS A 158 6.29 -0.83 24.22
N ALA A 159 6.18 -1.76 23.27
CA ALA A 159 5.91 -1.41 21.88
C ALA A 159 4.54 -0.72 21.70
N TRP A 160 3.50 -1.20 22.38
CA TRP A 160 2.11 -0.77 22.10
C TRP A 160 1.46 0.11 23.17
N TYR A 161 1.93 0.09 24.42
CA TYR A 161 1.24 0.70 25.57
C TYR A 161 2.07 1.71 26.36
N GLN A 162 3.36 1.89 26.06
CA GLN A 162 4.19 2.92 26.68
C GLN A 162 4.86 3.80 25.63
N GLN A 163 4.20 4.91 25.29
CA GLN A 163 4.83 6.09 24.72
C GLN A 163 4.37 7.32 25.50
#